data_AF-A0A5P9Q0N9-F1
#
_entry.id   AF-A0A5P9Q0N9-F1
#
_cell.length_a   1.000
_cell.length_b   1.000
_cell.length_c   1.000
_cell.angle_alpha   90.00
_cell.angle_beta   90.00
_cell.angle_gamma   90.00
#
_symmetry.space_group_name_H-M   'P 1'
#
loop_
_entity.id
_entity.type
_entity.pdbx_description
1 polymer ?
#
loop_
_entity_poly.entity_id
_entity_poly.type
_entity_poly.pdbx_seq_one_letter_code
_entity_poly.pdbx_strand_id
1 'polypeptide(L)'
;MANALISGTLFAAAVSGGLVVGIASAPLYGRAVKNRKRREFDRVLRDRAEEPSFGSFVYWTSGNLLMPEETAGFRYRGQRFVAFRHTVTTRRMQGDDPVQDKQPYRVVQLATPPSPRVSIVPRENERDWAPVGDRTGDRPITTGVAEFDQKYVVFAEDEAFAKAALPRESLRWLLARKLSTPIMLGDGVLSSETPGELDSNVLRYADILVELAHRMPPLRVVGQTAPGAESAAIRPGALERVLLVLLVLGFLPLLATLVVIGAVAFVNSVAYFFGADGRVLAGGEPPLLPFLDSQWYGPFADFGTAAQSFLLGAVLFGLPLLAAVVGAVRRSRV
;
A
#
# COMPACT_ATOMS: atom_id res chain seq x y z
N MET A 1 -41.92 -25.13 11.14
CA MET A 1 -40.55 -25.31 11.67
C MET A 1 -39.55 -25.90 10.65
N ALA A 2 -39.93 -26.84 9.77
CA ALA A 2 -39.00 -27.44 8.80
C ALA A 2 -38.35 -26.46 7.79
N ASN A 3 -39.07 -25.43 7.32
CA ASN A 3 -38.53 -24.47 6.34
C ASN A 3 -37.45 -23.52 6.90
N ALA A 4 -37.42 -23.29 8.22
CA ALA A 4 -36.43 -22.40 8.86
C ALA A 4 -35.06 -23.09 9.03
N LEU A 5 -35.06 -24.41 9.30
CA LEU A 5 -33.84 -25.22 9.41
C LEU A 5 -33.11 -25.38 8.07
N ILE A 6 -33.86 -25.50 6.97
CA ILE A 6 -33.30 -25.65 5.61
C ILE A 6 -32.66 -24.33 5.13
N SER A 7 -33.25 -23.18 5.47
CA SER A 7 -32.66 -21.87 5.11
C SER A 7 -31.40 -21.57 5.92
N GLY A 8 -31.37 -21.94 7.21
CA GLY A 8 -30.22 -21.73 8.08
C GLY A 8 -28.98 -22.54 7.67
N THR A 9 -29.17 -23.81 7.32
CA THR A 9 -28.08 -24.69 6.87
C THR A 9 -27.51 -24.31 5.50
N LEU A 10 -28.37 -23.92 4.55
CA LEU A 10 -27.92 -23.43 3.24
C LEU A 10 -27.15 -22.11 3.34
N PHE A 11 -27.57 -21.21 4.22
CA PHE A 11 -26.87 -19.94 4.44
C PHE A 11 -25.55 -20.13 5.20
N ALA A 12 -25.52 -20.97 6.24
CA ALA A 12 -24.29 -21.30 6.96
C ALA A 12 -23.27 -21.97 6.03
N ALA A 13 -23.71 -22.88 5.15
CA ALA A 13 -22.86 -23.49 4.12
C ALA A 13 -22.36 -22.47 3.08
N ALA A 14 -23.19 -21.50 2.68
CA ALA A 14 -22.80 -20.44 1.75
C ALA A 14 -21.77 -19.46 2.36
N VAL A 15 -21.95 -19.06 3.63
CA VAL A 15 -21.03 -18.16 4.33
C VAL A 15 -19.71 -18.86 4.65
N SER A 16 -19.76 -20.10 5.14
CA SER A 16 -18.54 -20.88 5.42
C SER A 16 -17.79 -21.24 4.13
N GLY A 17 -18.50 -21.63 3.06
CA GLY A 17 -17.90 -21.88 1.74
C GLY A 17 -17.26 -20.62 1.14
N GLY A 18 -17.95 -19.48 1.19
CA GLY A 18 -17.42 -18.20 0.71
C GLY A 18 -16.18 -17.73 1.49
N LEU A 19 -16.19 -17.88 2.82
CA LEU A 19 -15.07 -17.53 3.68
C LEU A 19 -13.84 -18.40 3.41
N VAL A 20 -14.02 -19.72 3.29
CA VAL A 20 -12.94 -20.67 2.98
C VAL A 20 -12.33 -20.35 1.61
N VAL A 21 -13.15 -20.05 0.60
CA VAL A 21 -12.69 -19.63 -0.72
C VAL A 21 -11.95 -18.28 -0.65
N GLY A 22 -12.45 -17.31 0.11
CA GLY A 22 -11.80 -16.02 0.33
C GLY A 22 -10.42 -16.15 0.98
N ILE A 23 -10.33 -16.90 2.08
CA ILE A 23 -9.07 -17.14 2.81
C ILE A 23 -8.07 -17.92 1.94
N ALA A 24 -8.52 -18.95 1.23
CA ALA A 24 -7.66 -19.73 0.34
C ALA A 24 -7.19 -18.94 -0.90
N SER A 25 -7.99 -17.98 -1.38
CA SER A 25 -7.67 -17.17 -2.56
C SER A 25 -6.61 -16.09 -2.30
N ALA A 26 -6.50 -15.56 -1.08
CA ALA A 26 -5.53 -14.53 -0.73
C ALA A 26 -4.05 -14.95 -0.96
N PRO A 27 -3.57 -16.11 -0.47
CA PRO A 27 -2.20 -16.55 -0.74
C PRO A 27 -1.97 -16.88 -2.22
N LEU A 28 -3.00 -17.40 -2.92
CA LEU A 28 -2.93 -17.69 -4.34
C LEU A 28 -2.83 -16.41 -5.18
N TYR A 29 -3.59 -15.37 -4.83
CA TYR A 29 -3.50 -14.04 -5.44
C TYR A 29 -2.11 -13.44 -5.25
N GLY A 30 -1.57 -13.48 -4.02
CA GLY A 30 -0.21 -13.02 -3.75
C GLY A 30 0.85 -13.73 -4.60
N ARG A 31 0.75 -15.07 -4.72
CA ARG A 31 1.65 -15.88 -5.58
C ARG A 31 1.47 -15.55 -7.06
N ALA A 32 0.24 -15.39 -7.54
CA ALA A 32 -0.05 -15.06 -8.94
C ALA A 32 0.54 -13.69 -9.33
N VAL A 33 0.35 -12.67 -8.48
CA VAL A 33 0.94 -11.33 -8.67
C VAL A 33 2.46 -11.39 -8.69
N LYS A 34 3.08 -12.12 -7.75
CA LYS A 34 4.54 -12.30 -7.69
C LYS A 34 5.07 -12.97 -8.95
N ASN A 35 4.43 -14.06 -9.39
CA ASN A 35 4.82 -14.79 -10.59
C ASN A 35 4.65 -13.94 -11.87
N ARG A 36 3.58 -13.14 -11.98
CA ARG A 36 3.42 -12.22 -13.11
C ARG A 36 4.52 -11.18 -13.13
N LYS A 37 4.77 -10.50 -11.99
CA LYS A 37 5.85 -9.51 -11.89
C LYS A 37 7.21 -10.11 -12.23
N ARG A 38 7.47 -11.36 -11.83
CA ARG A 38 8.68 -12.07 -12.20
C ARG A 38 8.77 -12.31 -13.71
N ARG A 39 7.72 -12.82 -14.35
CA ARG A 39 7.72 -13.01 -15.82
C ARG A 39 7.85 -11.70 -16.58
N GLU A 40 7.19 -10.65 -16.08
CA GLU A 40 7.29 -9.31 -16.65
C GLU A 40 8.69 -8.74 -16.50
N PHE A 41 9.31 -8.92 -15.33
CA PHE A 41 10.70 -8.57 -15.08
C PHE A 41 11.63 -9.36 -16.00
N ASP A 42 11.47 -10.68 -16.11
CA ASP A 42 12.27 -11.52 -17.02
C ASP A 42 12.09 -11.08 -18.49
N ARG A 43 10.89 -10.67 -18.90
CA ARG A 43 10.64 -10.13 -20.25
C ARG A 43 11.34 -8.79 -20.44
N VAL A 44 11.15 -7.87 -19.51
CA VAL A 44 11.71 -6.51 -19.53
C VAL A 44 13.25 -6.56 -19.50
N LEU A 45 13.84 -7.53 -18.79
CA LEU A 45 15.28 -7.79 -18.79
C LEU A 45 15.80 -8.46 -20.06
N ARG A 46 14.98 -9.24 -20.78
CA ARG A 46 15.38 -9.84 -22.06
C ARG A 46 15.45 -8.79 -23.16
N ASP A 47 14.57 -7.81 -23.12
CA ASP A 47 14.54 -6.66 -24.04
C ASP A 47 15.56 -5.58 -23.63
N ARG A 48 16.81 -5.97 -23.30
CA ARG A 48 17.91 -5.06 -22.90
C ARG A 48 18.03 -3.94 -23.92
N ALA A 49 17.60 -2.74 -23.55
CA ALA A 49 17.65 -1.58 -24.42
C ALA A 49 18.95 -0.81 -24.14
N GLU A 50 19.89 -0.89 -25.09
CA GLU A 50 21.14 -0.10 -25.20
C GLU A 50 22.04 -0.11 -23.95
N GLU A 51 23.29 0.36 -24.09
CA GLU A 51 24.22 0.42 -22.96
C GLU A 51 23.63 1.29 -21.84
N PRO A 52 23.56 0.76 -20.60
CA PRO A 52 22.95 1.46 -19.48
C PRO A 52 23.84 2.63 -19.05
N SER A 53 23.59 3.82 -19.57
CA SER A 53 24.23 5.04 -19.10
C SER A 53 23.19 6.08 -18.67
N PHE A 54 22.96 6.25 -17.36
CA PHE A 54 22.34 7.48 -16.85
C PHE A 54 23.01 7.96 -15.55
N GLY A 55 23.54 9.19 -15.59
CA GLY A 55 24.01 9.95 -14.43
C GLY A 55 25.34 9.45 -13.84
N SER A 56 26.04 10.33 -13.11
CA SER A 56 27.29 9.95 -12.43
C SER A 56 26.95 8.98 -11.28
N PHE A 57 27.54 7.79 -11.29
CA PHE A 57 27.34 6.74 -10.27
C PHE A 57 28.03 7.08 -8.93
N VAL A 58 28.31 8.36 -8.67
CA VAL A 58 29.47 8.68 -7.83
C VAL A 58 29.09 8.73 -6.35
N TYR A 59 27.88 9.15 -5.97
CA TYR A 59 27.45 9.13 -4.56
C TYR A 59 25.94 8.97 -4.39
N TRP A 60 25.51 7.93 -3.66
CA TRP A 60 24.10 7.81 -3.25
C TRP A 60 23.88 8.15 -1.78
N THR A 61 22.63 7.98 -1.33
CA THR A 61 22.12 8.39 -0.03
C THR A 61 22.90 7.76 1.13
N SER A 62 23.54 6.60 0.94
CA SER A 62 24.34 5.94 1.98
C SER A 62 25.78 6.47 2.10
N GLY A 63 26.19 7.45 1.28
CA GLY A 63 27.58 7.91 1.21
C GLY A 63 28.57 6.94 0.57
N ASN A 64 28.09 5.77 0.13
CA ASN A 64 28.93 4.77 -0.53
C ASN A 64 29.00 5.06 -2.02
N LEU A 65 30.18 4.81 -2.60
CA LEU A 65 30.36 4.86 -4.04
C LEU A 65 29.52 3.74 -4.67
N LEU A 66 28.65 4.07 -5.62
CA LEU A 66 27.89 3.05 -6.31
C LEU A 66 28.82 2.33 -7.29
N MET A 67 29.18 1.11 -6.96
CA MET A 67 29.83 0.21 -7.90
C MET A 67 28.75 -0.69 -8.50
N PRO A 68 28.22 -0.37 -9.70
CA PRO A 68 27.16 -1.15 -10.29
C PRO A 68 27.65 -2.57 -10.60
N GLU A 69 26.93 -3.53 -10.06
CA GLU A 69 26.99 -4.95 -10.31
C GLU A 69 25.67 -5.34 -11.00
N GLU A 70 25.69 -6.28 -11.95
CA GLU A 70 24.46 -6.76 -12.61
C GLU A 70 23.53 -5.64 -13.10
N THR A 71 23.96 -4.91 -14.13
CA THR A 71 23.18 -3.79 -14.68
C THR A 71 22.16 -4.24 -15.73
N ALA A 72 20.99 -3.61 -15.71
CA ALA A 72 19.91 -3.79 -16.67
C ALA A 72 19.32 -2.46 -17.12
N GLY A 73 19.48 -2.14 -18.41
CA GLY A 73 18.72 -1.09 -19.09
C GLY A 73 17.41 -1.65 -19.63
N PHE A 74 16.29 -0.97 -19.38
CA PHE A 74 14.98 -1.44 -19.84
C PHE A 74 13.98 -0.30 -20.08
N ARG A 75 12.90 -0.62 -20.81
CA ARG A 75 11.76 0.28 -20.99
C ARG A 75 10.57 -0.21 -20.18
N TYR A 76 9.92 0.71 -19.47
CA TYR A 76 8.74 0.41 -18.68
C TYR A 76 7.76 1.59 -18.70
N ARG A 77 6.49 1.32 -19.06
CA ARG A 77 5.45 2.35 -19.27
C ARG A 77 5.90 3.53 -20.14
N GLY A 78 6.62 3.22 -21.23
CA GLY A 78 7.13 4.22 -22.19
C GLY A 78 8.35 5.02 -21.69
N GLN A 79 8.84 4.77 -20.47
CA GLN A 79 9.99 5.45 -19.90
C GLN A 79 11.23 4.56 -19.92
N ARG A 80 12.42 5.19 -19.95
CA ARG A 80 13.72 4.50 -19.91
C ARG A 80 14.20 4.38 -18.46
N PHE A 81 14.59 3.18 -18.09
CA PHE A 81 15.10 2.84 -16.78
C PHE A 81 16.47 2.19 -16.86
N VAL A 82 17.26 2.41 -15.83
CA VAL A 82 18.42 1.60 -15.49
C VAL A 82 18.20 1.04 -14.09
N ALA A 83 18.42 -0.24 -13.91
CA ALA A 83 18.50 -0.85 -12.60
C ALA A 83 19.80 -1.64 -12.46
N PHE A 84 20.38 -1.63 -11.28
CA PHE A 84 21.59 -2.38 -11.00
C PHE A 84 21.60 -2.81 -9.53
N ARG A 85 22.40 -3.82 -9.24
CA ARG A 85 22.79 -4.16 -7.88
C ARG A 85 24.05 -3.39 -7.52
N HIS A 86 24.27 -3.12 -6.24
CA HIS A 86 25.59 -2.79 -5.74
C HIS A 86 25.73 -3.35 -4.32
N THR A 87 26.96 -3.61 -3.89
CA THR A 87 27.21 -4.17 -2.56
C THR A 87 27.68 -3.07 -1.61
N VAL A 88 26.91 -2.83 -0.56
CA VAL A 88 27.33 -1.97 0.54
C VAL A 88 28.08 -2.81 1.57
N THR A 89 29.32 -2.41 1.88
CA THR A 89 30.10 -3.01 2.95
C THR A 89 29.97 -2.16 4.20
N THR A 90 29.29 -2.67 5.22
CA THR A 90 29.21 -2.03 6.54
C THR A 90 30.19 -2.70 7.49
N ARG A 91 30.67 -1.94 8.48
CA ARG A 91 31.54 -2.47 9.54
C ARG A 91 30.72 -2.53 10.83
N ARG A 92 30.52 -3.72 11.37
CA ARG A 92 29.82 -3.95 12.64
C ARG A 92 30.82 -4.46 13.66
N MET A 93 30.76 -3.96 14.89
CA MET A 93 31.50 -4.56 16.00
C MET A 93 30.76 -5.80 16.49
N GLN A 94 31.45 -6.94 16.54
CA GLN A 94 30.97 -8.17 17.18
C GLN A 94 31.93 -8.52 18.32
N GLY A 95 31.69 -7.94 19.50
CA GLY A 95 32.67 -7.89 20.58
C GLY A 95 33.74 -6.86 20.27
N ASP A 96 35.01 -7.21 20.46
CA ASP A 96 36.16 -6.36 20.12
C ASP A 96 36.58 -6.48 18.64
N ASP A 97 36.04 -7.47 17.92
CA ASP A 97 36.40 -7.71 16.54
C ASP A 97 35.46 -6.98 15.56
N PRO A 98 36.02 -6.19 14.62
CA PRO A 98 35.24 -5.59 13.55
C PRO A 98 34.92 -6.62 12.47
N VAL A 99 33.64 -6.93 12.31
CA VAL A 99 33.12 -7.78 11.23
C VAL A 99 32.64 -6.90 10.08
N GLN A 100 33.10 -7.21 8.87
CA GLN A 100 32.55 -6.60 7.66
C GLN A 100 31.30 -7.37 7.24
N ASP A 101 30.18 -6.67 7.16
CA ASP A 101 28.93 -7.20 6.62
C ASP A 101 28.70 -6.64 5.22
N LYS A 102 28.46 -7.53 4.26
CA LYS A 102 28.22 -7.17 2.86
C LYS A 102 26.75 -7.36 2.56
N GLN A 103 26.08 -6.28 2.27
CA GLN A 103 24.65 -6.29 1.97
C GLN A 103 24.39 -5.83 0.54
N PRO A 104 23.67 -6.62 -0.27
CA PRO A 104 23.28 -6.19 -1.60
C PRO A 104 22.17 -5.14 -1.50
N TYR A 105 22.29 -4.13 -2.35
CA TYR A 105 21.28 -3.11 -2.58
C TYR A 105 20.94 -3.09 -4.07
N ARG A 106 19.66 -2.95 -4.38
CA ARG A 106 19.19 -2.69 -5.74
C ARG A 106 18.85 -1.22 -5.91
N VAL A 107 19.19 -0.74 -7.08
CA VAL A 107 19.03 0.62 -7.54
C VAL A 107 18.05 0.61 -8.70
N VAL A 108 17.07 1.50 -8.70
CA VAL A 108 16.23 1.75 -9.87
C VAL A 108 16.27 3.23 -10.18
N GLN A 109 16.63 3.57 -11.41
CA GLN A 109 16.77 4.94 -11.91
C GLN A 109 15.88 5.16 -13.12
N LEU A 110 15.09 6.23 -13.07
CA LEU A 110 14.33 6.80 -14.17
C LEU A 110 15.10 8.01 -14.70
N ALA A 111 15.28 8.13 -16.01
CA ALA A 111 15.86 9.33 -16.60
C ALA A 111 14.93 10.56 -16.42
N THR A 112 15.49 11.68 -15.97
CA THR A 112 14.81 12.97 -15.82
C THR A 112 15.68 14.08 -16.42
N PRO A 113 15.14 15.28 -16.70
CA PRO A 113 16.02 16.41 -17.02
C PRO A 113 16.92 16.73 -15.81
N PRO A 114 18.09 17.34 -16.05
CA PRO A 114 18.91 17.88 -14.98
C PRO A 114 18.11 18.86 -14.11
N SER A 115 18.21 18.70 -12.80
CA SER A 115 17.50 19.53 -11.83
C SER A 115 18.30 19.63 -10.53
N PRO A 116 18.04 20.66 -9.70
CA PRO A 116 18.57 20.72 -8.34
C PRO A 116 18.22 19.45 -7.55
N ARG A 117 19.09 19.08 -6.62
CA ARG A 117 18.90 17.83 -5.85
C ARG A 117 17.76 17.93 -4.84
N VAL A 118 16.97 16.86 -4.77
CA VAL A 118 15.92 16.64 -3.76
C VAL A 118 15.97 15.19 -3.32
N SER A 119 15.94 14.93 -2.03
CA SER A 119 15.88 13.58 -1.45
C SER A 119 14.77 13.47 -0.43
N ILE A 120 13.97 12.43 -0.56
CA ILE A 120 12.88 12.08 0.34
C ILE A 120 13.33 10.86 1.13
N VAL A 121 13.50 11.02 2.43
CA VAL A 121 14.07 10.02 3.33
C VAL A 121 13.05 9.65 4.40
N PRO A 122 12.82 8.36 4.71
CA PRO A 122 12.04 7.96 5.88
C PRO A 122 12.67 8.51 7.15
N ARG A 123 11.88 9.20 7.99
CA ARG A 123 12.40 9.90 9.17
C ARG A 123 13.07 8.96 10.17
N GLU A 124 12.59 7.73 10.29
CA GLU A 124 13.22 6.69 11.10
C GLU A 124 14.67 6.38 10.71
N ASN A 125 15.03 6.65 9.45
CA ASN A 125 16.36 6.39 8.89
C ASN A 125 17.10 7.69 8.53
N GLU A 126 16.67 8.85 9.04
CA GLU A 126 17.22 10.17 8.67
C GLU A 126 18.75 10.23 8.82
N ARG A 127 19.30 9.61 9.88
CA ARG A 127 20.75 9.61 10.15
C ARG A 127 21.53 8.79 9.14
N ASP A 128 21.00 7.64 8.74
CA ASP A 128 21.68 6.70 7.83
C ASP A 128 21.69 7.21 6.39
N TRP A 129 20.76 8.11 6.07
CA TRP A 129 20.55 8.67 4.73
C TRP A 129 20.73 10.20 4.69
N ALA A 130 21.35 10.77 5.73
CA ALA A 130 21.67 12.18 5.76
C ALA A 130 22.64 12.51 4.61
N PRO A 131 22.51 13.66 3.94
CA PRO A 131 23.44 14.05 2.88
C PRO A 131 24.90 14.10 3.37
N VAL A 132 25.81 13.47 2.64
CA VAL A 132 27.25 13.44 2.94
C VAL A 132 28.09 13.82 1.70
N GLY A 133 29.38 14.14 1.92
CA GLY A 133 30.31 14.48 0.84
C GLY A 133 29.87 15.73 0.07
N ASP A 134 29.83 15.65 -1.26
CA ASP A 134 29.40 16.74 -2.15
C ASP A 134 27.94 17.20 -1.92
N ARG A 135 27.19 16.44 -1.12
CA ARG A 135 25.79 16.71 -0.76
C ARG A 135 25.62 17.35 0.62
N THR A 136 26.70 17.62 1.34
CA THR A 136 26.65 18.23 2.68
C THR A 136 25.93 19.60 2.68
N GLY A 137 25.81 20.25 1.53
CA GLY A 137 25.04 21.48 1.35
C GLY A 137 23.52 21.30 1.32
N ASP A 138 23.02 20.09 1.07
CA ASP A 138 21.57 19.79 1.02
C ASP A 138 20.99 19.94 2.44
N ARG A 139 19.94 20.74 2.61
CA ARG A 139 19.34 21.04 3.93
C ARG A 139 17.98 20.39 4.11
N PRO A 140 17.61 19.96 5.33
CA PRO A 140 16.27 19.51 5.61
C PRO A 140 15.29 20.69 5.46
N ILE A 141 14.18 20.47 4.77
CA ILE A 141 13.12 21.45 4.57
C ILE A 141 11.79 20.96 5.13
N THR A 142 10.88 21.90 5.41
CA THR A 142 9.49 21.59 5.74
C THR A 142 8.62 21.68 4.49
N THR A 143 7.84 20.64 4.19
CA THR A 143 7.00 20.61 2.99
C THR A 143 5.67 21.35 3.18
N GLY A 144 5.26 21.60 4.43
CA GLY A 144 3.97 22.21 4.77
C GLY A 144 2.82 21.20 4.79
N VAL A 145 3.13 19.90 4.71
CA VAL A 145 2.17 18.80 4.85
C VAL A 145 2.54 18.04 6.12
N ALA A 146 1.93 18.43 7.25
CA ALA A 146 2.31 17.95 8.57
C ALA A 146 2.40 16.42 8.69
N GLU A 147 1.46 15.68 8.09
CA GLU A 147 1.46 14.21 8.13
C GLU A 147 2.64 13.60 7.34
N PHE A 148 3.08 14.28 6.29
CA PHE A 148 4.26 13.89 5.52
C PHE A 148 5.53 14.23 6.26
N ASP A 149 5.63 15.48 6.76
CA ASP A 149 6.77 15.96 7.54
C ASP A 149 6.97 15.17 8.85
N GLN A 150 5.95 14.47 9.36
CA GLN A 150 6.07 13.55 10.51
C GLN A 150 6.75 12.22 10.16
N LYS A 151 6.65 11.76 8.90
CA LYS A 151 7.15 10.44 8.47
C LYS A 151 8.36 10.50 7.57
N TYR A 152 8.58 11.64 6.92
CA TYR A 152 9.63 11.82 5.95
C TYR A 152 10.38 13.12 6.23
N VAL A 153 11.65 13.12 5.88
CA VAL A 153 12.50 14.31 5.85
C VAL A 153 12.87 14.56 4.39
N VAL A 154 12.70 15.79 3.94
CA VAL A 154 13.11 16.20 2.59
C VAL A 154 14.41 16.98 2.72
N PHE A 155 15.48 16.47 2.12
CA PHE A 155 16.72 17.21 1.94
C PHE A 155 16.72 17.82 0.55
N ALA A 156 17.06 19.11 0.45
CA ALA A 156 17.08 19.80 -0.82
C ALA A 156 18.29 20.74 -0.92
N GLU A 157 18.84 20.84 -2.13
CA GLU A 157 19.80 21.87 -2.50
C GLU A 157 19.10 23.24 -2.62
N ASP A 158 17.88 23.25 -3.15
CA ASP A 158 17.03 24.42 -3.32
C ASP A 158 15.62 24.13 -2.78
N GLU A 159 15.24 24.83 -1.70
CA GLU A 159 13.92 24.69 -1.06
C GLU A 159 12.76 25.11 -1.98
N ALA A 160 12.94 26.18 -2.76
CA ALA A 160 11.90 26.67 -3.65
C ALA A 160 11.64 25.67 -4.78
N PHE A 161 12.71 25.12 -5.36
CA PHE A 161 12.62 24.03 -6.32
C PHE A 161 11.93 22.80 -5.71
N ALA A 162 12.35 22.35 -4.52
CA ALA A 162 11.78 21.16 -3.89
C ALA A 162 10.27 21.29 -3.63
N LYS A 163 9.81 22.47 -3.16
CA LYS A 163 8.38 22.75 -2.97
C LYS A 163 7.61 22.79 -4.28
N ALA A 164 8.23 23.29 -5.36
CA ALA A 164 7.61 23.29 -6.69
C ALA A 164 7.55 21.86 -7.27
N ALA A 165 8.63 21.09 -7.18
CA ALA A 165 8.73 19.73 -7.70
C ALA A 165 7.84 18.75 -6.93
N LEU A 166 7.62 18.97 -5.63
CA LEU A 166 6.81 18.12 -4.76
C LEU A 166 5.54 18.84 -4.29
N PRO A 167 4.54 19.03 -5.17
CA PRO A 167 3.29 19.64 -4.76
C PRO A 167 2.57 18.79 -3.72
N ARG A 168 1.66 19.42 -2.96
CA ARG A 168 0.91 18.78 -1.86
C ARG A 168 0.24 17.46 -2.25
N GLU A 169 -0.23 17.34 -3.50
CA GLU A 169 -0.85 16.12 -4.02
C GLU A 169 0.15 14.96 -4.16
N SER A 170 1.37 15.24 -4.66
CA SER A 170 2.45 14.26 -4.74
C SER A 170 2.86 13.78 -3.36
N LEU A 171 2.98 14.69 -2.39
CA LEU A 171 3.32 14.35 -1.00
C LEU A 171 2.28 13.44 -0.35
N ARG A 172 0.99 13.76 -0.50
CA ARG A 172 -0.11 12.91 -0.02
C ARG A 172 -0.12 11.53 -0.69
N TRP A 173 0.15 11.48 -1.99
CA TRP A 173 0.24 10.23 -2.72
C TRP A 173 1.42 9.37 -2.24
N LEU A 174 2.59 9.97 -2.01
CA LEU A 174 3.77 9.30 -1.45
C LEU A 174 3.48 8.78 -0.02
N LEU A 175 2.79 9.56 0.81
CA LEU A 175 2.39 9.15 2.15
C LEU A 175 1.57 7.85 2.16
N ALA A 176 0.68 7.68 1.18
CA ALA A 176 -0.13 6.47 1.03
C ALA A 176 0.71 5.23 0.63
N ARG A 177 1.92 5.42 0.08
CA ARG A 177 2.81 4.32 -0.34
C ARG A 177 3.65 3.74 0.79
N LYS A 178 3.76 4.45 1.92
CA LYS A 178 4.59 4.04 3.06
C LYS A 178 5.99 3.64 2.59
N LEU A 179 6.69 4.59 1.96
CA LEU A 179 8.08 4.40 1.54
C LEU A 179 8.91 3.98 2.75
N SER A 180 9.64 2.88 2.59
CA SER A 180 10.61 2.38 3.57
C SER A 180 12.05 2.68 3.14
N THR A 181 12.22 3.34 2.01
CA THR A 181 13.50 3.56 1.33
C THR A 181 13.54 4.94 0.70
N PRO A 182 14.73 5.53 0.54
CA PRO A 182 14.84 6.87 0.00
C PRO A 182 14.43 6.93 -1.48
N ILE A 183 13.96 8.12 -1.87
CA ILE A 183 13.81 8.52 -3.28
C ILE A 183 14.66 9.77 -3.48
N MET A 184 15.45 9.80 -4.55
CA MET A 184 16.32 10.93 -4.87
C MET A 184 16.06 11.43 -6.29
N LEU A 185 15.93 12.73 -6.45
CA LEU A 185 15.94 13.45 -7.71
C LEU A 185 17.24 14.26 -7.78
N GLY A 186 18.00 14.12 -8.86
CA GLY A 186 19.26 14.81 -9.06
C GLY A 186 20.05 14.21 -10.21
N ASP A 187 21.02 14.95 -10.75
CA ASP A 187 21.96 14.42 -11.77
C ASP A 187 21.28 13.80 -13.00
N GLY A 188 20.10 14.33 -13.36
CA GLY A 188 19.30 13.82 -14.48
C GLY A 188 18.63 12.48 -14.23
N VAL A 189 18.46 12.07 -12.97
CA VAL A 189 17.75 10.85 -12.59
C VAL A 189 16.79 11.05 -11.42
N LEU A 190 15.72 10.26 -11.43
CA LEU A 190 14.87 9.99 -10.27
C LEU A 190 15.09 8.53 -9.85
N SER A 191 15.56 8.30 -8.64
CA SER A 191 16.09 7.01 -8.20
C SER A 191 15.52 6.55 -6.86
N SER A 192 15.53 5.24 -6.62
CA SER A 192 15.24 4.65 -5.30
C SER A 192 16.14 3.47 -4.98
N GLU A 193 16.73 3.50 -3.78
CA GLU A 193 17.70 2.53 -3.27
C GLU A 193 17.06 1.60 -2.26
N THR A 194 17.10 0.28 -2.48
CA THR A 194 16.46 -0.65 -1.55
C THR A 194 17.32 -1.90 -1.31
N PRO A 195 17.32 -2.49 -0.11
CA PRO A 195 18.04 -3.73 0.14
C PRO A 195 17.54 -4.88 -0.74
N GLY A 196 18.47 -5.73 -1.17
CA GLY A 196 18.22 -6.99 -1.85
C GLY A 196 18.82 -7.08 -3.26
N GLU A 197 18.64 -8.26 -3.84
CA GLU A 197 19.08 -8.59 -5.20
C GLU A 197 18.24 -7.88 -6.27
N LEU A 198 18.77 -7.86 -7.49
CA LEU A 198 18.04 -7.39 -8.67
C LEU A 198 16.92 -8.37 -9.03
N ASP A 199 15.70 -8.07 -8.57
CA ASP A 199 14.53 -8.95 -8.71
C ASP A 199 13.28 -8.20 -9.21
N SER A 200 12.15 -8.91 -9.25
CA SER A 200 10.86 -8.36 -9.70
C SER A 200 10.35 -7.14 -8.91
N ASN A 201 10.92 -6.82 -7.74
CA ASN A 201 10.57 -5.60 -7.03
C ASN A 201 11.09 -4.34 -7.76
N VAL A 202 12.05 -4.47 -8.67
CA VAL A 202 12.48 -3.37 -9.57
C VAL A 202 11.26 -2.73 -10.24
N LEU A 203 10.30 -3.51 -10.73
CA LEU A 203 9.09 -2.98 -11.35
C LEU A 203 8.18 -2.22 -10.37
N ARG A 204 8.14 -2.63 -9.10
CA ARG A 204 7.40 -1.89 -8.06
C ARG A 204 7.99 -0.51 -7.83
N TYR A 205 9.32 -0.40 -7.79
CA TYR A 205 9.98 0.89 -7.64
C TYR A 205 9.89 1.71 -8.93
N ALA A 206 10.04 1.09 -10.10
CA ALA A 206 9.80 1.74 -11.38
C ALA A 206 8.40 2.36 -11.45
N ASP A 207 7.35 1.64 -11.03
CA ASP A 207 5.98 2.18 -10.91
C ASP A 207 5.92 3.44 -10.04
N ILE A 208 6.59 3.43 -8.88
CA ILE A 208 6.61 4.59 -7.97
C ILE A 208 7.31 5.78 -8.64
N LEU A 209 8.45 5.56 -9.31
CA LEU A 209 9.21 6.62 -9.96
C LEU A 209 8.46 7.19 -11.18
N VAL A 210 7.82 6.34 -11.99
CA VAL A 210 6.96 6.78 -13.10
C VAL A 210 5.83 7.66 -12.56
N GLU A 211 5.09 7.19 -11.57
CA GLU A 211 3.93 7.91 -11.03
C GLU A 211 4.34 9.22 -10.34
N LEU A 212 5.49 9.23 -9.65
CA LEU A 212 6.03 10.45 -9.08
C LEU A 212 6.39 11.45 -10.19
N ALA A 213 7.12 11.01 -11.22
CA ALA A 213 7.51 11.87 -12.35
C ALA A 213 6.30 12.49 -13.08
N HIS A 214 5.19 11.76 -13.23
CA HIS A 214 3.97 12.31 -13.83
C HIS A 214 3.25 13.34 -12.95
N ARG A 215 3.47 13.30 -11.63
CA ARG A 215 2.84 14.22 -10.66
C ARG A 215 3.71 15.43 -10.35
N MET A 216 5.01 15.36 -10.64
CA MET A 216 5.85 16.55 -10.63
C MET A 216 5.42 17.46 -11.79
N PRO A 217 5.40 18.79 -11.61
CA PRO A 217 5.21 19.69 -12.74
C PRO A 217 6.27 19.39 -13.81
N PRO A 218 5.98 19.64 -15.09
CA PRO A 218 6.89 19.31 -16.17
C PRO A 218 8.22 20.04 -15.97
N LEU A 219 9.19 19.30 -15.44
CA LEU A 219 10.59 19.65 -15.48
C LEU A 219 10.91 19.63 -16.97
N ARG A 220 11.09 20.78 -17.62
CA ARG A 220 11.18 20.84 -19.08
C ARG A 220 12.37 20.01 -19.57
N VAL A 221 12.09 18.97 -20.35
CA VAL A 221 13.07 18.19 -21.12
C VAL A 221 13.03 18.65 -22.58
N VAL A 222 14.19 18.98 -23.15
CA VAL A 222 14.39 19.00 -24.59
C VAL A 222 14.52 17.54 -25.06
N GLY A 223 13.58 17.05 -25.87
CA GLY A 223 13.71 15.75 -26.55
C GLY A 223 12.87 14.58 -26.04
N GLN A 224 11.91 14.78 -25.12
CA GLN A 224 10.94 13.74 -24.77
C GLN A 224 9.81 13.74 -25.80
N THR A 225 9.69 12.66 -26.59
CA THR A 225 8.45 12.40 -27.34
C THR A 225 7.30 12.34 -26.36
N ALA A 226 6.23 13.09 -26.62
CA ALA A 226 5.02 13.09 -25.81
C ALA A 226 4.61 11.65 -25.48
N PRO A 227 4.12 11.38 -24.25
CA PRO A 227 3.68 10.04 -23.89
C PRO A 227 2.61 9.60 -24.90
N GLY A 228 2.99 8.70 -25.80
CA GLY A 228 2.03 7.97 -26.63
C GLY A 228 1.03 7.31 -25.68
N ALA A 229 -0.25 7.39 -26.01
CA ALA A 229 -1.37 6.95 -25.19
C ALA A 229 -1.44 5.42 -24.96
N GLU A 230 -0.30 4.73 -24.91
CA GLU A 230 -0.16 3.36 -24.47
C GLU A 230 0.43 3.33 -23.06
N SER A 231 -0.26 3.99 -22.12
CA SER A 231 -0.14 3.59 -20.71
C SER A 231 -0.83 2.25 -20.59
N ALA A 232 -0.09 1.17 -20.86
CA ALA A 232 -0.46 -0.15 -20.40
C ALA A 232 -0.34 -0.14 -18.87
N ALA A 233 -1.33 0.46 -18.21
CA ALA A 233 -1.59 0.18 -16.80
C ALA A 233 -1.57 -1.35 -16.67
N ILE A 234 -0.83 -1.89 -15.72
CA ILE A 234 -0.78 -3.33 -15.47
C ILE A 234 -2.22 -3.77 -15.17
N ARG A 235 -2.94 -4.21 -16.20
CA ARG A 235 -4.30 -4.69 -16.05
C ARG A 235 -4.19 -6.03 -15.33
N PRO A 236 -4.95 -6.26 -14.26
CA PRO A 236 -4.95 -7.55 -13.60
C PRO A 236 -5.21 -8.64 -14.63
N GLY A 237 -4.38 -9.69 -14.62
CA GLY A 237 -4.53 -10.83 -15.53
C GLY A 237 -5.89 -11.50 -15.31
N ALA A 238 -6.36 -12.30 -16.26
CA ALA A 238 -7.65 -12.99 -16.13
C ALA A 238 -7.75 -13.78 -14.81
N LEU A 239 -6.67 -14.46 -14.42
CA LEU A 239 -6.57 -15.17 -13.14
C LEU A 239 -6.64 -14.24 -11.92
N GLU A 240 -5.97 -13.10 -11.95
CA GLU A 240 -6.03 -12.12 -10.84
C GLU A 240 -7.41 -11.48 -10.71
N ARG A 241 -8.07 -11.21 -11.84
CA ARG A 241 -9.46 -10.72 -11.82
C ARG A 241 -10.40 -11.75 -11.21
N VAL A 242 -10.27 -13.02 -11.59
CA VAL A 242 -11.05 -14.11 -11.02
C VAL A 242 -10.77 -14.26 -9.52
N LEU A 243 -9.50 -14.25 -9.10
CA LEU A 243 -9.13 -14.34 -7.68
C LEU A 243 -9.62 -13.14 -6.87
N LEU A 244 -9.54 -11.92 -7.42
CA LEU A 244 -10.04 -10.71 -6.77
C LEU A 244 -11.57 -10.75 -6.66
N VAL A 245 -12.26 -11.20 -7.70
CA VAL A 245 -13.72 -11.40 -7.68
C VAL A 245 -14.11 -12.47 -6.65
N LEU A 246 -13.40 -13.60 -6.59
CA LEU A 246 -13.65 -14.66 -5.60
C LEU A 246 -13.36 -14.18 -4.18
N LEU A 247 -12.34 -13.37 -3.97
CA LEU A 247 -12.03 -12.79 -2.67
C LEU A 247 -13.14 -11.82 -2.22
N VAL A 248 -13.62 -10.96 -3.12
CA VAL A 248 -14.72 -10.02 -2.83
C VAL A 248 -16.04 -10.77 -2.61
N LEU A 249 -16.40 -11.71 -3.50
CA LEU A 249 -17.62 -12.51 -3.40
C LEU A 249 -17.60 -13.47 -2.21
N GLY A 250 -16.43 -13.98 -1.81
CA GLY A 250 -16.29 -14.81 -0.61
C GLY A 250 -16.44 -14.02 0.68
N PHE A 251 -16.06 -12.74 0.68
CA PHE A 251 -16.13 -11.86 1.85
C PHE A 251 -17.50 -11.16 2.02
N LEU A 252 -18.24 -10.97 0.93
CA LEU A 252 -19.53 -10.27 0.94
C LEU A 252 -20.61 -10.96 1.82
N PRO A 253 -20.79 -12.29 1.79
CA PRO A 253 -21.74 -13.01 2.65
C PRO A 253 -21.38 -12.90 4.12
N LEU A 254 -20.07 -12.96 4.45
CA LEU A 254 -19.60 -12.75 5.82
C LEU A 254 -19.95 -11.34 6.29
N LEU A 255 -19.65 -10.32 5.49
CA LEU A 255 -19.95 -8.93 5.81
C LEU A 255 -21.47 -8.73 6.01
N ALA A 256 -22.30 -9.27 5.11
CA ALA A 256 -23.76 -9.19 5.23
C ALA A 256 -24.27 -9.87 6.51
N THR A 257 -23.68 -11.01 6.88
CA THR A 257 -24.03 -11.73 8.11
C THR A 257 -23.66 -10.91 9.35
N LEU A 258 -22.45 -10.34 9.39
CA LEU A 258 -22.01 -9.45 10.48
C LEU A 258 -22.91 -8.21 10.63
N VAL A 259 -23.35 -7.62 9.52
CA VAL A 259 -24.29 -6.49 9.53
C VAL A 259 -25.66 -6.89 10.09
N VAL A 260 -26.19 -8.05 9.71
CA VAL A 260 -27.47 -8.57 10.23
C VAL A 260 -27.38 -8.88 11.72
N ILE A 261 -26.31 -9.55 12.15
CA ILE A 261 -25.98 -9.80 13.56
C ILE A 261 -25.98 -8.47 14.33
N GLY A 262 -25.24 -7.48 13.82
CA GLY A 262 -25.13 -6.17 14.44
C GLY A 262 -26.48 -5.44 14.53
N ALA A 263 -27.30 -5.51 13.48
CA ALA A 263 -28.63 -4.90 13.47
C ALA A 263 -29.55 -5.52 14.53
N VAL A 264 -29.58 -6.85 14.64
CA VAL A 264 -30.40 -7.56 15.61
C VAL A 264 -29.96 -7.24 17.04
N ALA A 265 -28.65 -7.30 17.31
CA ALA A 265 -28.10 -6.92 18.62
C ALA A 265 -28.44 -5.47 18.99
N PHE A 266 -28.27 -4.54 18.06
CA PHE A 266 -28.57 -3.12 18.28
C PHE A 266 -30.05 -2.89 18.60
N VAL A 267 -30.97 -3.44 17.79
CA VAL A 267 -32.41 -3.23 17.96
C VAL A 267 -32.91 -3.85 19.27
N ASN A 268 -32.45 -5.05 19.62
CA ASN A 268 -32.85 -5.70 20.87
C ASN A 268 -32.31 -4.95 22.09
N SER A 269 -31.06 -4.45 22.06
CA SER A 269 -30.52 -3.63 23.14
C SER A 269 -31.27 -2.31 23.31
N VAL A 270 -31.65 -1.65 22.21
CA VAL A 270 -32.49 -0.45 22.25
C VAL A 270 -33.84 -0.77 22.90
N ALA A 271 -34.51 -1.85 22.47
CA ALA A 271 -35.79 -2.25 23.07
C ALA A 271 -35.69 -2.48 24.58
N TYR A 272 -34.60 -3.10 25.05
CA TYR A 272 -34.30 -3.28 26.48
C TYR A 272 -34.13 -1.94 27.22
N PHE A 273 -33.32 -1.01 26.68
CA PHE A 273 -33.11 0.29 27.34
C PHE A 273 -34.37 1.15 27.44
N PHE A 274 -35.35 0.95 26.56
CA PHE A 274 -36.63 1.68 26.57
C PHE A 274 -37.76 0.93 27.30
N GLY A 275 -37.45 -0.12 28.07
CA GLY A 275 -38.41 -0.82 28.92
C GLY A 275 -39.46 -1.63 28.15
N ALA A 276 -39.15 -2.01 26.90
CA ALA A 276 -39.99 -2.93 26.12
C ALA A 276 -39.68 -4.41 26.46
N ASP A 277 -39.49 -4.68 27.76
CA ASP A 277 -39.10 -5.99 28.27
C ASP A 277 -40.18 -7.03 27.91
N GLY A 278 -39.79 -7.99 27.07
CA GLY A 278 -40.67 -9.06 26.58
C GLY A 278 -40.99 -9.03 25.08
N ARG A 279 -40.60 -7.98 24.34
CA ARG A 279 -40.73 -7.94 22.87
C ARG A 279 -39.39 -8.11 22.17
N VAL A 280 -38.81 -9.31 22.28
CA VAL A 280 -37.67 -9.70 21.44
C VAL A 280 -38.18 -9.87 20.00
N LEU A 281 -37.69 -9.05 19.06
CA LEU A 281 -38.12 -9.11 17.65
C LEU A 281 -37.79 -10.46 16.97
N ALA A 282 -36.89 -11.23 17.55
CA ALA A 282 -36.53 -12.59 17.14
C ALA A 282 -36.28 -13.46 18.39
N GLY A 283 -37.34 -13.87 19.10
CA GLY A 283 -37.26 -14.77 20.26
C GLY A 283 -36.89 -16.23 19.94
N GLY A 284 -36.34 -16.50 18.76
CA GLY A 284 -35.81 -17.80 18.39
C GLY A 284 -34.33 -17.67 18.11
N GLU A 285 -33.52 -18.60 18.63
CA GLU A 285 -32.10 -18.72 18.29
C GLU A 285 -31.93 -18.57 16.78
N PRO A 286 -31.21 -17.55 16.28
CA PRO A 286 -30.96 -17.45 14.86
C PRO A 286 -30.24 -18.74 14.43
N PRO A 287 -30.79 -19.55 13.51
CA PRO A 287 -30.26 -20.87 13.16
C PRO A 287 -28.88 -20.83 12.48
N LEU A 288 -28.27 -19.64 12.42
CA LEU A 288 -27.07 -19.32 11.67
C LEU A 288 -25.80 -19.41 12.52
N LEU A 289 -25.89 -19.37 13.87
CA LEU A 289 -24.72 -19.15 14.73
C LEU A 289 -24.82 -19.88 16.09
N PRO A 290 -24.68 -21.22 16.14
CA PRO A 290 -24.59 -21.96 17.41
C PRO A 290 -23.32 -21.64 18.23
N PHE A 291 -22.42 -20.79 17.72
CA PHE A 291 -21.13 -20.44 18.34
C PHE A 291 -21.13 -19.09 19.06
N LEU A 292 -22.17 -18.26 18.88
CA LEU A 292 -22.31 -17.00 19.59
C LEU A 292 -23.35 -17.20 20.70
N ASP A 293 -22.91 -17.03 21.94
CA ASP A 293 -23.73 -17.28 23.12
C ASP A 293 -25.06 -16.51 23.01
N SER A 294 -26.18 -17.20 23.26
CA SER A 294 -27.55 -16.67 23.14
C SER A 294 -27.77 -15.37 23.91
N GLN A 295 -26.91 -15.10 24.89
CA GLN A 295 -26.91 -13.90 25.73
C GLN A 295 -26.68 -12.59 24.96
N TRP A 296 -26.09 -12.62 23.76
CA TRP A 296 -25.77 -11.40 22.99
C TRP A 296 -26.93 -10.86 22.13
N TYR A 297 -28.04 -11.58 22.04
CA TYR A 297 -29.18 -11.21 21.19
C TYR A 297 -30.49 -11.07 21.95
N GLY A 298 -30.47 -11.28 23.27
CA GLY A 298 -31.61 -11.12 24.15
C GLY A 298 -32.46 -12.39 24.31
N PRO A 299 -33.29 -12.47 25.37
CA PRO A 299 -33.45 -11.48 26.43
C PRO A 299 -32.18 -11.33 27.28
N PHE A 300 -31.79 -10.09 27.59
CA PHE A 300 -30.54 -9.81 28.30
C PHE A 300 -30.74 -10.07 29.80
N ALA A 301 -29.81 -10.80 30.41
CA ALA A 301 -29.87 -11.13 31.84
C ALA A 301 -29.56 -9.91 32.72
N ASP A 302 -28.81 -8.93 32.20
CA ASP A 302 -28.44 -7.70 32.89
C ASP A 302 -28.13 -6.55 31.91
N PHE A 303 -27.95 -5.36 32.48
CA PHE A 303 -27.57 -4.15 31.75
C PHE A 303 -26.20 -4.28 31.05
N GLY A 304 -25.24 -5.00 31.64
CA GLY A 304 -23.89 -5.14 31.08
C GLY A 304 -23.91 -5.88 29.74
N THR A 305 -24.69 -6.95 29.66
CA THR A 305 -24.90 -7.76 28.47
C THR A 305 -25.65 -6.99 27.38
N ALA A 306 -26.66 -6.20 27.76
CA ALA A 306 -27.36 -5.30 26.85
C ALA A 306 -26.44 -4.21 26.27
N ALA A 307 -25.55 -3.64 27.10
CA ALA A 307 -24.59 -2.62 26.68
C ALA A 307 -23.50 -3.18 25.75
N GLN A 308 -22.98 -4.38 26.02
CA GLN A 308 -22.02 -5.06 25.14
C GLN A 308 -22.64 -5.38 23.78
N SER A 309 -23.89 -5.86 23.76
CA SER A 309 -24.64 -6.16 22.53
C SER A 309 -24.96 -4.89 21.75
N PHE A 310 -25.26 -3.78 22.43
CA PHE A 310 -25.44 -2.46 21.81
C PHE A 310 -24.16 -1.96 21.14
N LEU A 311 -23.00 -2.09 21.82
CA LEU A 311 -21.71 -1.69 21.26
C LEU A 311 -21.33 -2.55 20.06
N LEU A 312 -21.53 -3.87 20.14
CA LEU A 312 -21.32 -4.77 19.02
C LEU A 312 -22.20 -4.40 17.83
N GLY A 313 -23.48 -4.13 18.07
CA GLY A 313 -24.41 -3.68 17.05
C GLY A 313 -24.07 -2.32 16.46
N ALA A 314 -23.64 -1.37 17.28
CA ALA A 314 -23.19 -0.06 16.83
C ALA A 314 -21.94 -0.16 15.95
N VAL A 315 -21.00 -1.05 16.26
CA VAL A 315 -19.77 -1.24 15.47
C VAL A 315 -20.05 -1.98 14.16
N LEU A 316 -20.81 -3.08 14.21
CA LEU A 316 -21.06 -3.94 13.05
C LEU A 316 -22.14 -3.40 12.10
N PHE A 317 -23.07 -2.58 12.60
CA PHE A 317 -24.18 -2.04 11.81
C PHE A 317 -24.25 -0.52 11.84
N GLY A 318 -24.15 0.10 13.02
CA GLY A 318 -24.31 1.56 13.18
C GLY A 318 -23.26 2.39 12.44
N LEU A 319 -21.98 2.05 12.58
CA LEU A 319 -20.87 2.75 11.91
C LEU A 319 -20.89 2.59 10.39
N PRO A 320 -21.08 1.37 9.82
CA PRO A 320 -21.28 1.20 8.38
C PRO A 320 -22.47 1.99 7.83
N LEU A 321 -23.60 2.02 8.55
CA LEU A 321 -24.80 2.76 8.14
C LEU A 321 -24.53 4.28 8.11
N LEU A 322 -23.92 4.83 9.17
CA LEU A 322 -23.52 6.23 9.23
C LEU A 322 -22.54 6.58 8.10
N ALA A 323 -21.55 5.73 7.84
CA ALA A 323 -20.60 5.93 6.74
C ALA A 323 -21.30 5.93 5.37
N ALA A 324 -22.28 5.05 5.16
CA ALA A 324 -23.08 5.00 3.93
C ALA A 324 -23.93 6.26 3.74
N VAL A 325 -24.60 6.73 4.80
CA VAL A 325 -25.41 7.97 4.77
C VAL A 325 -24.52 9.19 4.49
N VAL A 326 -23.40 9.33 5.20
CA VAL A 326 -22.44 10.43 4.98
C VAL A 326 -21.88 10.39 3.55
N GLY A 327 -21.58 9.19 3.03
CA GLY A 327 -21.13 8.99 1.66
C GLY A 327 -22.17 9.40 0.61
N ALA A 328 -23.45 9.03 0.83
CA ALA A 328 -24.56 9.40 -0.06
C ALA A 328 -24.81 10.91 -0.06
N VAL A 329 -24.82 11.55 1.12
CA VAL A 329 -25.00 13.00 1.27
C VAL A 329 -23.84 13.78 0.64
N ARG A 330 -22.61 13.27 0.71
CA ARG A 330 -21.46 13.89 0.02
C ARG A 330 -21.57 13.77 -1.50
N ARG A 331 -22.06 12.64 -2.02
CA ARG A 331 -22.25 12.45 -3.47
C ARG A 331 -23.38 13.30 -4.05
N SER A 332 -24.42 13.61 -3.30
CA SER A 332 -25.53 14.44 -3.79
C SER A 332 -25.22 15.95 -3.80
N ARG A 333 -24.07 16.36 -3.27
CA ARG A 333 -23.61 17.76 -3.22
C ARG A 333 -22.51 18.09 -4.24
N VAL A 334 -22.09 17.10 -5.03
CA VAL A 334 -21.13 17.21 -6.14
C VAL A 334 -21.90 17.02 -7.43
#